data_AF-A0A1W1GXZ4-F1
#
_entry.id   AF-A0A1W1GXZ4-F1
#
_cell.length_a   1.000
_cell.length_b   1.000
_cell.length_c   1.000
_cell.angle_alpha   90.00
_cell.angle_beta   90.00
_cell.angle_gamma   90.00
#
_symmetry.space_group_name_H-M   'P 1'
#
loop_
_entity.id
_entity.type
_entity.pdbx_description
1 polymer ?
#
loop_
_entity_poly.entity_id
_entity_poly.type
_entity_poly.pdbx_seq_one_letter_code
_entity_poly.pdbx_strand_id
1 'polypeptide(L)'
;MRKTGMWVIIGLLLAPTVQAAPACQQPADVARAFFEATTGKGDLLEPPQALVSAAFAKALHGERACQVREEGICTLDSDPWLDAQDGEIDSPVRYSWKQASATAGQVEMRYPVWGKAYVTRMPMVRKGEGCWQVDDILTNSGRSVRRILAQPLP
;
A
#
# COMPACT_ATOMS: atom_id res chain seq x y z
N MET A 1 46.71 -18.49 -49.23
CA MET A 1 45.28 -18.86 -49.31
C MET A 1 44.58 -18.30 -48.07
N ARG A 2 43.67 -17.32 -48.21
CA ARG A 2 42.98 -16.63 -47.10
C ARG A 2 41.89 -17.54 -46.51
N LYS A 3 41.87 -17.73 -45.19
CA LYS A 3 40.73 -18.30 -44.46
C LYS A 3 39.85 -17.16 -43.94
N THR A 4 38.60 -17.14 -44.39
CA THR A 4 37.52 -16.26 -43.91
C THR A 4 37.08 -16.72 -42.53
N GLY A 5 37.26 -15.87 -41.52
CA GLY A 5 36.71 -16.07 -40.18
C GLY A 5 35.23 -15.70 -40.15
N MET A 6 34.39 -16.67 -39.83
CA MET A 6 32.95 -16.53 -39.63
C MET A 6 32.71 -15.79 -38.31
N TRP A 7 32.12 -14.60 -38.35
CA TRP A 7 31.64 -13.90 -37.16
C TRP A 7 30.20 -14.36 -36.87
N VAL A 8 30.02 -15.11 -35.78
CA VAL A 8 28.69 -15.43 -35.24
C VAL A 8 28.27 -14.27 -34.35
N ILE A 9 27.32 -13.46 -34.82
CA ILE A 9 26.65 -12.45 -34.00
C ILE A 9 25.55 -13.17 -33.22
N ILE A 10 25.76 -13.40 -31.93
CA ILE A 10 24.74 -13.85 -30.99
C ILE A 10 23.81 -12.65 -30.73
N GLY A 11 22.63 -12.66 -31.34
CA GLY A 11 21.58 -11.69 -31.05
C GLY A 11 20.97 -11.97 -29.68
N LEU A 12 21.20 -11.08 -28.71
CA LEU A 12 20.45 -11.05 -27.46
C LEU A 12 18.99 -10.67 -27.77
N LEU A 13 18.08 -11.64 -27.60
CA LEU A 13 16.64 -11.39 -27.55
C LEU A 13 16.33 -10.58 -26.29
N LEU A 14 16.20 -9.26 -26.43
CA LEU A 14 15.61 -8.39 -25.42
C LEU A 14 14.10 -8.68 -25.37
N ALA A 15 13.70 -9.67 -24.58
CA ALA A 15 12.30 -9.82 -24.23
C ALA A 15 11.89 -8.61 -23.39
N PRO A 16 10.81 -7.88 -23.75
CA PRO A 16 10.30 -6.82 -22.89
C PRO A 16 9.85 -7.49 -21.59
N THR A 17 10.56 -7.22 -20.50
CA THR A 17 10.04 -7.50 -19.17
C THR A 17 8.83 -6.57 -19.00
N VAL A 18 7.63 -7.10 -19.29
CA VAL A 18 6.39 -6.46 -18.87
C VAL A 18 6.44 -6.46 -17.34
N GLN A 19 6.95 -5.36 -16.77
CA GLN A 19 6.86 -5.12 -15.34
C GLN A 19 5.37 -5.12 -15.03
N ALA A 20 4.90 -6.20 -14.43
CA ALA A 20 3.55 -6.25 -13.91
C ALA A 20 3.36 -5.01 -13.03
N ALA A 21 2.30 -4.24 -13.26
CA ALA A 21 2.01 -3.05 -12.47
C ALA A 21 2.11 -3.41 -10.97
N PRO A 22 2.62 -2.53 -10.09
CA PRO A 22 2.94 -2.88 -8.71
C PRO A 22 1.83 -3.64 -7.98
N ALA A 23 0.55 -3.30 -8.25
CA ALA A 23 -0.63 -3.99 -7.74
C ALA A 23 -0.69 -5.50 -8.03
N CYS A 24 -0.08 -5.95 -9.12
CA CYS A 24 -0.12 -7.33 -9.61
C CYS A 24 1.08 -8.16 -9.08
N GLN A 25 1.89 -7.58 -8.19
CA GLN A 25 2.97 -8.27 -7.48
C GLN A 25 2.45 -9.08 -6.28
N GLN A 26 3.36 -9.61 -5.46
CA GLN A 26 2.97 -10.30 -4.23
C GLN A 26 2.31 -9.32 -3.25
N PRO A 27 1.38 -9.78 -2.38
CA PRO A 27 0.66 -8.89 -1.46
C PRO A 27 1.57 -7.98 -0.62
N ALA A 28 2.72 -8.50 -0.16
CA ALA A 28 3.69 -7.75 0.63
C ALA A 28 4.35 -6.60 -0.16
N ASP A 29 4.55 -6.77 -1.47
CA ASP A 29 5.12 -5.72 -2.34
C ASP A 29 4.08 -4.63 -2.62
N VAL A 30 2.82 -5.01 -2.86
CA VAL A 30 1.70 -4.06 -2.99
C VAL A 30 1.55 -3.22 -1.71
N ALA A 31 1.58 -3.90 -0.57
CA ALA A 31 1.54 -3.28 0.75
C ALA A 31 2.69 -2.28 0.96
N ARG A 32 3.91 -2.64 0.56
CA ARG A 32 5.06 -1.74 0.61
C ARG A 32 4.86 -0.52 -0.30
N ALA A 33 4.46 -0.75 -1.55
CA ALA A 33 4.24 0.33 -2.51
C ALA A 33 3.14 1.29 -2.03
N PHE A 34 2.08 0.78 -1.41
CA PHE A 34 1.03 1.60 -0.82
C PHE A 34 1.59 2.45 0.33
N PHE A 35 2.26 1.82 1.30
CA PHE A 35 2.87 2.53 2.42
C PHE A 35 3.82 3.65 1.97
N GLU A 36 4.73 3.35 1.04
CA GLU A 36 5.68 4.32 0.48
C GLU A 36 4.98 5.48 -0.25
N ALA A 37 3.88 5.20 -0.96
CA ALA A 37 3.10 6.22 -1.66
C ALA A 37 2.26 7.10 -0.73
N THR A 38 2.03 6.66 0.51
CA THR A 38 1.16 7.35 1.50
C THR A 38 1.92 7.87 2.71
N THR A 39 3.25 7.85 2.70
CA THR A 39 4.11 8.35 3.78
C THR A 39 5.17 9.32 3.27
N GLY A 40 5.82 10.04 4.18
CA GLY A 40 6.83 11.04 3.84
C GLY A 40 6.24 12.21 3.04
N LYS A 41 6.49 12.24 1.73
CA LYS A 41 5.89 13.24 0.81
C LYS A 41 4.58 12.77 0.17
N GLY A 42 4.19 11.54 0.44
CA GLY A 42 2.94 10.94 -0.02
C GLY A 42 1.73 11.44 0.76
N ASP A 43 0.55 10.97 0.34
CA ASP A 43 -0.72 11.38 0.88
C ASP A 43 -1.65 10.18 1.07
N LEU A 44 -1.99 9.89 2.32
CA LEU A 44 -2.86 8.76 2.63
C LEU A 44 -4.27 8.93 2.04
N LEU A 45 -4.77 10.16 1.90
CA LEU A 45 -6.13 10.38 1.42
C LEU A 45 -6.22 10.38 -0.12
N GLU A 46 -5.08 10.33 -0.80
CA GLU A 46 -4.97 10.26 -2.26
C GLU A 46 -3.98 9.16 -2.72
N PRO A 47 -4.20 7.89 -2.32
CA PRO A 47 -3.31 6.81 -2.72
C PRO A 47 -3.44 6.49 -4.22
N PRO A 48 -2.41 5.89 -4.84
CA PRO A 48 -2.53 5.39 -6.22
C PRO A 48 -3.67 4.38 -6.35
N GLN A 49 -4.65 4.66 -7.21
CA GLN A 49 -5.88 3.86 -7.34
C GLN A 49 -5.63 2.37 -7.63
N ALA A 50 -4.52 2.03 -8.30
CA ALA A 50 -4.17 0.65 -8.58
C ALA A 50 -3.87 -0.17 -7.31
N LEU A 51 -3.40 0.48 -6.23
CA LEU A 51 -2.95 -0.17 -4.99
C LEU A 51 -4.05 -0.33 -3.95
N VAL A 52 -5.18 0.33 -4.12
CA VAL A 52 -6.24 0.43 -3.11
C VAL A 52 -7.56 -0.10 -3.68
N SER A 53 -8.38 -0.72 -2.84
CA SER A 53 -9.69 -1.17 -3.26
C SER A 53 -10.61 0.01 -3.55
N ALA A 54 -11.53 -0.14 -4.50
CA ALA A 54 -12.45 0.94 -4.86
C ALA A 54 -13.27 1.46 -3.66
N ALA A 55 -13.63 0.56 -2.73
CA ALA A 55 -14.40 0.94 -1.54
C ALA A 55 -13.54 1.75 -0.55
N PHE A 56 -12.28 1.35 -0.34
CA PHE A 56 -11.40 2.08 0.57
C PHE A 56 -10.94 3.41 -0.04
N ALA A 57 -10.62 3.44 -1.33
CA ALA A 57 -10.33 4.67 -2.07
C ALA A 57 -11.47 5.69 -1.96
N LYS A 58 -12.72 5.24 -2.12
CA LYS A 58 -13.89 6.11 -1.95
C LYS A 58 -13.97 6.71 -0.55
N ALA A 59 -13.66 5.94 0.50
CA ALA A 59 -13.68 6.44 1.87
C ALA A 59 -12.58 7.49 2.11
N LEU A 60 -11.36 7.22 1.63
CA LEU A 60 -10.23 8.15 1.72
C LEU A 60 -10.50 9.47 0.98
N HIS A 61 -11.03 9.40 -0.24
CA HIS A 61 -11.42 10.59 -0.98
C HIS A 61 -12.58 11.35 -0.33
N GLY A 62 -13.50 10.65 0.33
CA GLY A 62 -14.57 11.27 1.13
C GLY A 62 -14.00 12.11 2.27
N GLU A 63 -13.02 11.58 2.99
CA GLU A 63 -12.29 12.31 4.03
C GLU A 63 -11.56 13.53 3.45
N ARG A 64 -10.81 13.39 2.34
CA ARG A 64 -10.16 14.52 1.66
C ARG A 64 -11.16 15.62 1.28
N ALA A 65 -12.28 15.23 0.67
CA ALA A 65 -13.32 16.18 0.27
C ALA A 65 -13.94 16.90 1.48
N CYS A 66 -14.03 16.23 2.63
CA CYS A 66 -14.44 16.85 3.88
C CYS A 66 -13.38 17.86 4.35
N GLN A 67 -12.11 17.47 4.42
CA GLN A 67 -11.04 18.36 4.91
C GLN A 67 -10.92 19.64 4.07
N VAL A 68 -11.14 19.54 2.75
CA VAL A 68 -11.20 20.72 1.85
C VAL A 68 -12.38 21.63 2.16
N ARG A 69 -13.56 21.06 2.49
CA ARG A 69 -14.77 21.83 2.77
C ARG A 69 -14.77 22.48 4.16
N GLU A 70 -14.28 21.76 5.16
CA GLU A 70 -14.26 22.21 6.56
C GLU A 70 -12.96 22.96 6.93
N GLU A 71 -12.04 23.12 5.99
CA GLU A 71 -10.72 23.76 6.18
C GLU A 71 -9.90 23.15 7.34
N GLY A 72 -10.07 21.85 7.61
CA GLY A 72 -9.50 21.23 8.80
C GLY A 72 -9.70 19.72 8.90
N ILE A 73 -9.60 19.23 10.14
CA ILE A 73 -9.71 17.81 10.49
C ILE A 73 -11.18 17.39 10.43
N CYS A 74 -11.46 16.28 9.76
CA CYS A 74 -12.78 15.64 9.76
C CYS A 74 -12.78 14.40 10.65
N THR A 75 -12.97 13.21 10.07
CA THR A 75 -13.13 11.98 10.85
C THR A 75 -11.78 11.42 11.30
N LEU A 76 -10.73 11.65 10.51
CA LEU A 76 -9.40 11.13 10.78
C LEU A 76 -8.56 12.19 11.51
N ASP A 77 -8.43 12.02 12.82
CA ASP A 77 -7.77 12.93 13.76
C ASP A 77 -6.33 12.54 14.13
N SER A 78 -5.82 11.46 13.52
CA SER A 78 -4.52 10.86 13.81
C SER A 78 -3.93 10.23 12.54
N ASP A 79 -2.60 10.20 12.43
CA ASP A 79 -1.91 9.45 11.38
C ASP A 79 -2.06 7.95 11.64
N PRO A 80 -2.71 7.18 10.76
CA PRO A 80 -2.90 5.74 10.94
C PRO A 80 -1.61 4.92 11.01
N TRP A 81 -0.51 5.40 10.45
CA TRP A 81 0.79 4.75 10.52
C TRP A 81 1.43 4.90 11.90
N LEU A 82 1.14 6.00 12.58
CA LEU A 82 1.67 6.34 13.91
C LEU A 82 0.68 6.02 15.03
N ASP A 83 -0.59 5.77 14.68
CA ASP A 83 -1.71 5.62 15.63
C ASP A 83 -1.73 6.79 16.66
N ALA A 84 -1.34 7.98 16.19
CA ALA A 84 -1.10 9.20 16.96
C ALA A 84 -1.03 10.40 15.99
N GLN A 85 -1.03 11.63 16.53
CA GLN A 85 -0.83 12.85 15.74
C GLN A 85 0.63 13.05 15.32
N ASP A 86 1.55 12.74 16.22
CA ASP A 86 2.99 12.89 16.02
C ASP A 86 3.72 11.58 16.28
N GLY A 87 4.88 11.42 15.65
CA GLY A 87 5.68 10.21 15.74
C GLY A 87 6.73 10.16 14.62
N GLU A 88 7.71 9.28 14.80
CA GLU A 88 8.68 8.95 13.75
C GLU A 88 8.84 7.44 13.70
N ILE A 89 8.86 6.87 12.49
CA ILE A 89 9.16 5.45 12.28
C ILE A 89 10.69 5.31 12.26
N ASP A 90 11.26 4.71 13.30
CA ASP A 90 12.72 4.79 13.52
C ASP A 90 13.53 3.82 12.65
N SER A 91 12.89 2.84 12.01
CA SER A 91 13.61 1.81 11.25
C SER A 91 12.78 1.23 10.10
N PRO A 92 13.42 0.60 9.09
CA PRO A 92 12.73 0.01 7.96
C PRO A 92 11.63 -0.98 8.36
N VAL A 93 10.49 -0.88 7.67
CA VAL A 93 9.33 -1.73 7.93
C VAL A 93 9.60 -3.17 7.50
N ARG A 94 9.25 -4.13 8.36
CA ARG A 94 9.20 -5.56 8.01
C ARG A 94 7.79 -5.99 7.65
N TYR A 95 7.65 -6.68 6.53
CA TYR A 95 6.36 -7.12 5.98
C TYR A 95 6.22 -8.65 6.08
N SER A 96 5.05 -9.13 6.47
CA SER A 96 4.72 -10.56 6.43
C SER A 96 3.30 -10.78 5.94
N TRP A 97 3.14 -11.69 4.98
CA TRP A 97 1.84 -12.06 4.42
C TRP A 97 1.16 -13.18 5.23
N LYS A 98 -0.13 -13.02 5.48
CA LYS A 98 -1.01 -14.02 6.07
C LYS A 98 -2.19 -14.25 5.13
N GLN A 99 -2.15 -15.36 4.41
CA GLN A 99 -3.24 -15.73 3.50
C GLN A 99 -4.47 -16.16 4.29
N ALA A 100 -5.64 -15.62 3.94
CA ALA A 100 -6.93 -16.07 4.47
C ALA A 100 -7.70 -16.92 3.43
N SER A 101 -7.60 -16.56 2.16
CA SER A 101 -8.20 -17.30 1.05
C SER A 101 -7.42 -17.09 -0.25
N ALA A 102 -7.92 -17.63 -1.36
CA ALA A 102 -7.37 -17.34 -2.68
C ALA A 102 -7.55 -15.88 -3.12
N THR A 103 -8.42 -15.08 -2.48
CA THR A 103 -8.71 -13.70 -2.91
C THR A 103 -8.62 -12.68 -1.79
N ALA A 104 -8.25 -13.11 -0.58
CA ALA A 104 -8.13 -12.27 0.59
C ALA A 104 -7.01 -12.72 1.53
N GLY A 105 -6.53 -11.78 2.32
CA GLY A 105 -5.60 -12.04 3.41
C GLY A 105 -5.14 -10.72 4.02
N GLN A 106 -4.00 -10.73 4.68
CA GLN A 106 -3.51 -9.56 5.39
C GLN A 106 -1.99 -9.48 5.33
N VAL A 107 -1.46 -8.29 5.08
CA VAL A 107 -0.04 -8.00 5.33
C VAL A 107 0.10 -7.41 6.73
N GLU A 108 0.93 -8.01 7.57
CA GLU A 108 1.37 -7.37 8.81
C GLU A 108 2.65 -6.59 8.56
N MET A 109 2.67 -5.35 9.03
CA MET A 109 3.79 -4.43 9.01
C MET A 109 4.30 -4.27 10.43
N ARG A 110 5.60 -4.50 10.64
CA ARG A 110 6.27 -4.34 11.93
C ARG A 110 7.37 -3.29 11.82
N TYR A 111 7.30 -2.29 12.67
CA TYR A 111 8.25 -1.20 12.75
C TYR A 111 8.18 -0.56 14.15
N PRO A 112 9.23 0.13 14.62
CA PRO A 112 9.17 0.93 15.83
C PRO A 112 8.66 2.35 15.54
N VAL A 113 7.97 2.95 16.51
CA VAL A 113 7.68 4.39 16.57
C VAL A 113 8.22 4.92 17.89
N TRP A 114 9.19 5.83 17.84
CA TRP A 114 9.93 6.32 19.02
C TRP A 114 10.35 5.22 20.00
N GLY A 115 10.96 4.16 19.45
CA GLY A 115 11.48 3.01 20.19
C GLY A 115 10.41 2.01 20.68
N LYS A 116 9.11 2.28 20.46
CA LYS A 116 8.02 1.35 20.81
C LYS A 116 7.69 0.47 19.62
N ALA A 117 7.58 -0.85 19.84
CA ALA A 117 7.21 -1.78 18.78
C ALA A 117 5.75 -1.58 18.33
N TYR A 118 5.55 -1.37 17.03
CA TYR A 118 4.25 -1.21 16.38
C TYR A 118 3.94 -2.37 15.45
N VAL A 119 2.65 -2.69 15.35
CA VAL A 119 2.12 -3.64 14.35
C VAL A 119 0.89 -3.05 13.68
N THR A 120 1.06 -2.60 12.45
CA THR A 120 -0.04 -2.21 11.56
C THR A 120 -0.40 -3.37 10.66
N ARG A 121 -1.68 -3.52 10.31
CA ARG A 121 -2.14 -4.61 9.46
C ARG A 121 -2.93 -4.05 8.30
N MET A 122 -2.67 -4.55 7.11
CA MET A 122 -3.37 -4.15 5.89
C MET A 122 -4.12 -5.35 5.33
N PRO A 123 -5.44 -5.44 5.54
CA PRO A 123 -6.30 -6.33 4.81
C PRO A 123 -6.12 -6.12 3.31
N MET A 124 -5.94 -7.22 2.58
CA MET A 124 -5.72 -7.24 1.14
C MET A 124 -6.84 -8.01 0.45
N VAL A 125 -7.27 -7.53 -0.72
CA VAL A 125 -8.26 -8.19 -1.57
C VAL A 125 -7.79 -8.25 -3.03
N ARG A 126 -8.30 -9.21 -3.79
CA ARG A 126 -8.21 -9.23 -5.25
C ARG A 126 -9.50 -9.78 -5.86
N LYS A 127 -9.85 -9.34 -7.08
CA LYS A 127 -11.02 -9.83 -7.80
C LYS A 127 -10.61 -10.88 -8.84
N GLY A 128 -10.98 -12.15 -8.61
CA GLY A 128 -10.61 -13.26 -9.50
C GLY A 128 -9.09 -13.37 -9.67
N GLU A 129 -8.63 -13.41 -10.92
CA GLU A 129 -7.21 -13.37 -11.29
C GLU A 129 -6.62 -11.95 -11.35
N GLY A 130 -7.40 -10.95 -10.90
CA GLY A 130 -6.96 -9.56 -10.83
C GLY A 130 -5.88 -9.31 -9.77
N CYS A 131 -5.42 -8.07 -9.75
CA CYS A 131 -4.30 -7.62 -8.92
C CYS A 131 -4.72 -7.40 -7.46
N TRP A 132 -3.76 -7.52 -6.55
CA TRP A 132 -3.97 -7.29 -5.12
C TRP A 132 -4.11 -5.80 -4.82
N GLN A 133 -4.96 -5.49 -3.86
CA GLN A 133 -5.29 -4.14 -3.43
C GLN A 133 -5.40 -4.10 -1.91
N VAL A 134 -4.94 -3.02 -1.30
CA VAL A 134 -5.17 -2.70 0.12
C VAL A 134 -6.63 -2.33 0.30
N ASP A 135 -7.33 -3.01 1.20
CA ASP A 135 -8.76 -2.81 1.46
C ASP A 135 -9.06 -2.04 2.74
N ASP A 136 -8.07 -1.92 3.63
CA ASP A 136 -8.14 -1.20 4.89
C ASP A 136 -6.73 -1.00 5.49
N ILE A 137 -6.64 -0.15 6.52
CA ILE A 137 -5.52 -0.08 7.46
C ILE A 137 -6.10 -0.36 8.85
N LEU A 138 -5.57 -1.38 9.53
CA LEU A 138 -5.78 -1.59 10.95
C LEU A 138 -4.56 -1.02 11.68
N THR A 139 -4.78 0.03 12.47
CA THR A 139 -3.71 0.72 13.22
C THR A 139 -3.07 -0.19 14.27
N ASN A 140 -2.05 0.30 14.97
CA ASN A 140 -1.39 -0.44 16.04
C ASN A 140 -2.37 -0.87 17.16
N SER A 141 -3.31 0.00 17.53
CA SER A 141 -4.42 -0.29 18.45
C SER A 141 -5.53 -1.16 17.85
N GLY A 142 -5.43 -1.54 16.57
CA GLY A 142 -6.37 -2.41 15.87
C GLY A 142 -7.61 -1.70 15.36
N ARG A 143 -7.62 -0.35 15.32
CA ARG A 143 -8.73 0.42 14.75
C ARG A 143 -8.71 0.34 13.23
N SER A 144 -9.88 0.10 12.64
CA SER A 144 -10.06 0.09 11.18
C SER A 144 -10.26 1.50 10.66
N VAL A 145 -9.35 1.99 9.81
CA VAL A 145 -9.46 3.30 9.17
C VAL A 145 -10.69 3.34 8.29
N ARG A 146 -10.92 2.32 7.47
CA ARG A 146 -12.12 2.26 6.63
C ARG A 146 -13.41 2.32 7.44
N ARG A 147 -13.47 1.69 8.61
CA ARG A 147 -14.65 1.75 9.49
C ARG A 147 -14.81 3.14 10.10
N ILE A 148 -13.73 3.79 10.51
CA ILE A 148 -13.75 5.17 11.01
C ILE A 148 -14.34 6.08 9.92
N LEU A 149 -13.79 6.02 8.70
CA LEU A 149 -14.22 6.86 7.58
C LEU A 149 -15.62 6.53 7.03
N ALA A 150 -16.19 5.37 7.37
CA ALA A 150 -17.55 5.00 7.00
C ALA A 150 -18.61 5.55 7.97
N GLN A 151 -18.21 6.14 9.09
CA GLN A 151 -19.13 6.76 10.03
C GLN A 151 -19.69 8.06 9.43
N PRO A 152 -20.96 8.40 9.70
CA PRO A 152 -21.47 9.73 9.39
C PRO A 152 -20.61 10.78 10.10
N LEU A 153 -20.35 11.90 9.41
CA LEU A 153 -19.73 13.06 10.05
C LEU A 153 -20.63 13.51 11.22
N PRO A 154 -20.05 13.85 12.39
CA PRO A 154 -20.81 14.37 13.54
C PRO A 154 -21.60 15.64 13.21
#